data_AF-A0AAW6YE87-F1
#
_entry.id   AF-A0AAW6YE87-F1
#
_cell.length_a   1.000
_cell.length_b   1.000
_cell.length_c   1.000
_cell.angle_alpha   90.00
_cell.angle_beta   90.00
_cell.angle_gamma   90.00
#
_symmetry.space_group_name_H-M   'P 1'
#
loop_
_entity.id
_entity.type
_entity.pdbx_description
1 polymer ?
#
loop_
_entity_poly.entity_id
_entity_poly.type
_entity_poly.pdbx_seq_one_letter_code
_entity_poly.pdbx_strand_id
1 'polypeptide(L)'
;VLTGWGKLRNGDELNQDEQQKVDRFSEILEEFLSADKYVFVSPMWNLSFPPVLKAYIDAISIAGKTFKYTAEGPQGLLTDKKV
;
A
#
# COMPACT_ATOMS: atom_id res chain seq x y z
N VAL A 1 4.05 4.48 -10.99
CA VAL A 1 3.07 3.72 -10.16
C VAL A 1 1.65 4.25 -10.36
N LEU A 2 1.35 5.50 -10.00
CA LEU A 2 -0.01 6.07 -10.11
C LEU A 2 -0.62 5.97 -11.53
N THR A 3 0.16 6.26 -12.57
CA THR A 3 -0.25 6.09 -13.97
C THR A 3 -0.60 4.63 -14.30
N GLY A 4 0.19 3.68 -13.80
CA GLY A 4 -0.06 2.24 -13.99
C GLY A 4 -1.35 1.78 -13.31
N TRP A 5 -1.62 2.22 -12.09
CA TRP A 5 -2.91 1.96 -11.43
C TRP A 5 -4.09 2.61 -12.15
N GLY A 6 -3.90 3.82 -12.68
CA GLY A 6 -4.91 4.49 -13.50
C GLY A 6 -5.28 3.68 -14.74
N LYS A 7 -4.28 3.17 -15.46
CA LYS A 7 -4.44 2.29 -16.61
C LYS A 7 -5.14 0.97 -16.26
N LEU A 8 -4.70 0.29 -15.20
CA LEU A 8 -5.33 -0.94 -14.73
C LEU A 8 -6.82 -0.76 -14.38
N ARG A 9 -7.17 0.37 -13.76
CA ARG A 9 -8.57 0.69 -13.46
C ARG A 9 -9.42 0.88 -14.72
N ASN A 10 -8.81 1.38 -15.78
CA ASN A 10 -9.47 1.61 -17.06
C ASN A 10 -9.44 0.37 -17.98
N GLY A 11 -8.68 -0.67 -17.62
CA GLY A 11 -8.47 -1.86 -18.44
C GLY A 11 -7.42 -1.69 -19.54
N ASP A 12 -6.57 -0.67 -19.45
CA ASP A 12 -5.51 -0.39 -20.43
C ASP A 12 -4.26 -1.26 -20.18
N GLU A 13 -3.49 -1.53 -21.24
CA GLU A 13 -2.23 -2.26 -21.16
C GLU A 13 -1.12 -1.44 -20.49
N LEU A 14 -0.30 -2.12 -19.67
CA LEU A 14 0.88 -1.56 -19.03
C LEU A 14 2.11 -1.80 -19.90
N ASN A 15 3.01 -0.80 -19.97
CA ASN A 15 4.35 -1.06 -20.47
C ASN A 15 5.19 -1.82 -19.43
N GLN A 16 6.37 -2.30 -19.82
CA GLN A 16 7.21 -3.13 -18.97
C GLN A 16 7.63 -2.44 -17.65
N ASP A 17 7.96 -1.15 -17.67
CA ASP A 17 8.35 -0.40 -16.46
C ASP A 17 7.15 -0.15 -15.52
N GLU A 18 5.98 0.13 -16.09
CA GLU A 18 4.74 0.26 -15.33
C GLU A 18 4.35 -1.07 -14.67
N GLN A 19 4.43 -2.18 -15.42
CA GLN A 19 4.13 -3.52 -14.94
C GLN A 19 5.06 -3.90 -13.78
N GLN A 20 6.38 -3.77 -13.96
CA GLN A 20 7.36 -4.06 -12.90
C GLN A 20 7.08 -3.30 -11.60
N LYS A 21 6.70 -2.03 -11.71
CA LYS A 21 6.40 -1.18 -10.56
C LYS A 21 5.10 -1.60 -9.87
N VAL A 22 4.05 -1.93 -10.64
CA VAL A 22 2.80 -2.44 -10.08
C VAL A 22 3.04 -3.77 -9.38
N ASP A 23 3.77 -4.69 -10.02
CA ASP A 23 4.06 -6.02 -9.48
C ASP A 23 4.79 -5.90 -8.15
N ARG A 24 5.82 -5.05 -8.09
CA ARG A 24 6.56 -4.84 -6.85
C ARG A 24 5.68 -4.28 -5.72
N PHE A 25 4.72 -3.42 -6.03
CA PHE A 25 3.77 -2.92 -5.02
C PHE A 25 2.80 -4.00 -4.57
N SER A 26 2.32 -4.84 -5.50
CA SER A 26 1.46 -5.99 -5.20
C SER A 26 2.16 -6.99 -4.29
N GLU A 27 3.43 -7.32 -4.53
CA GLU A 27 4.24 -8.19 -3.68
C GLU A 27 4.30 -7.68 -2.23
N ILE A 28 4.62 -6.39 -2.05
CA ILE A 28 4.72 -5.76 -0.73
C ILE A 28 3.37 -5.77 -0.01
N LEU A 29 2.29 -5.47 -0.73
CA LEU A 29 0.94 -5.51 -0.19
C LEU A 29 0.56 -6.93 0.27
N GLU A 30 0.83 -7.94 -0.57
CA GLU A 30 0.51 -9.33 -0.26
C GLU A 30 1.28 -9.82 0.97
N GLU A 31 2.56 -9.51 1.06
CA GLU A 31 3.37 -9.76 2.26
C GLU A 31 2.73 -9.15 3.50
N PHE A 32 2.34 -7.88 3.43
CA PHE A 32 1.69 -7.16 4.53
C PHE A 32 0.33 -7.77 4.93
N LEU A 33 -0.50 -8.15 3.96
CA LEU A 33 -1.81 -8.77 4.23
C LEU A 33 -1.69 -10.15 4.86
N SER A 34 -0.66 -10.91 4.49
CA SER A 34 -0.42 -12.27 4.97
C SER A 34 0.04 -12.35 6.42
N ALA A 35 0.65 -11.29 6.95
CA ALA A 35 1.16 -11.25 8.31
C ALA A 35 0.04 -11.06 9.34
N ASP A 36 0.15 -11.70 10.50
CA ASP A 36 -0.80 -11.54 11.62
C ASP A 36 -0.45 -10.38 12.56
N LYS A 37 0.83 -9.99 12.57
CA LYS A 37 1.38 -8.96 13.44
C LYS A 37 2.41 -8.13 12.71
N TYR A 38 2.54 -6.87 13.11
CA TYR A 38 3.48 -5.92 12.52
C TYR A 38 4.44 -5.37 13.58
N VAL A 39 5.71 -5.14 13.21
CA VAL A 39 6.69 -4.46 14.05
C VAL A 39 7.42 -3.43 13.20
N PHE A 40 7.25 -2.15 13.53
CA PHE A 40 7.93 -1.05 12.85
C PHE A 40 9.11 -0.56 13.70
N VAL A 41 10.32 -0.71 13.18
CA VAL A 41 11.53 -0.18 13.83
C VAL A 41 12.06 0.96 12.98
N SER A 42 12.10 2.16 13.55
CA SER A 42 12.45 3.36 12.80
C SER A 42 13.09 4.43 13.68
N PRO A 43 14.15 5.12 13.23
CA PRO A 43 14.67 6.29 13.92
C PRO A 43 13.77 7.50 13.72
N MET A 44 13.82 8.46 14.64
CA MET A 44 13.16 9.76 14.45
C MET A 44 14.09 10.71 13.69
N TRP A 45 13.67 11.15 12.50
CA TRP A 45 14.32 12.16 11.68
C TRP A 45 13.38 13.34 11.45
N ASN A 46 13.80 14.56 11.82
CA ASN A 46 13.03 15.79 11.58
C ASN A 46 11.55 15.70 12.01
N LEU A 47 11.31 15.22 13.25
CA LEU A 47 9.98 15.03 13.84
C LEU A 47 9.10 13.97 13.14
N SER A 48 9.68 13.10 12.32
CA SER A 48 8.96 12.02 11.63
C SER A 48 9.85 10.78 11.47
N PHE A 49 9.35 9.79 10.73
CA PHE A 49 10.11 8.61 10.29
C PHE A 49 10.82 8.85 8.94
N PRO A 50 11.83 8.05 8.59
CA PRO A 50 12.56 8.17 7.32
C PRO A 50 11.65 8.05 6.09
N PRO A 51 12.01 8.69 4.96
CA PRO A 51 11.22 8.66 3.73
C PRO A 51 10.89 7.25 3.21
N VAL A 52 11.76 6.27 3.47
CA VAL A 52 11.52 4.88 3.06
C VAL A 52 10.34 4.25 3.80
N LEU A 53 10.12 4.58 5.09
CA LEU A 53 8.95 4.09 5.81
C LEU A 53 7.66 4.73 5.27
N LYS A 54 7.73 5.99 4.84
CA LYS A 54 6.60 6.63 4.12
C LYS A 54 6.28 5.89 2.82
N ALA A 55 7.30 5.57 2.03
CA ALA A 55 7.13 4.83 0.78
C ALA A 55 6.52 3.43 1.02
N TYR A 56 6.92 2.74 2.10
CA TYR A 56 6.33 1.46 2.49
C TYR A 56 4.86 1.62 2.88
N ILE A 57 4.51 2.60 3.72
CA ILE A 57 3.13 2.90 4.10
C ILE A 57 2.27 3.21 2.87
N ASP A 58 2.80 3.95 1.90
CA ASP A 58 2.10 4.25 0.64
C ASP A 58 1.86 3.00 -0.21
N ALA A 59 2.79 2.04 -0.20
CA ALA A 59 2.65 0.78 -0.94
C ALA A 59 1.55 -0.12 -0.37
N ILE A 60 1.34 -0.11 0.95
CA ILE A 60 0.32 -0.95 1.61
C ILE A 60 -1.04 -0.24 1.76
N SER A 61 -1.10 1.09 1.60
CA SER A 61 -2.34 1.87 1.76
C SER A 61 -3.20 1.86 0.48
N ILE A 62 -3.81 0.72 0.17
CA ILE A 62 -4.58 0.49 -1.07
C ILE A 62 -6.07 0.30 -0.78
N ALA A 63 -6.90 1.12 -1.46
CA ALA A 63 -8.35 1.03 -1.38
C ALA A 63 -8.87 -0.32 -1.91
N GLY A 64 -9.85 -0.90 -1.23
CA GLY A 64 -10.36 -2.25 -1.46
C GLY A 64 -9.47 -3.37 -0.92
N LYS A 65 -8.27 -3.06 -0.40
CA LYS A 65 -7.32 -4.04 0.14
C LYS A 65 -7.09 -3.85 1.63
N THR A 66 -6.59 -2.68 2.04
CA THR A 66 -6.33 -2.37 3.47
C THR A 66 -7.37 -1.42 4.07
N PHE A 67 -8.07 -0.66 3.24
CA PHE A 67 -9.22 0.15 3.63
C PHE A 67 -10.24 0.23 2.48
N LYS A 68 -11.44 0.73 2.73
CA LYS A 68 -12.42 1.09 1.69
C LYS A 68 -13.08 2.42 2.01
N TYR A 69 -13.59 3.11 0.98
CA TYR A 69 -14.42 4.30 1.19
C TYR A 69 -15.88 3.90 1.44
N THR A 70 -16.52 4.56 2.40
CA THR A 70 -17.95 4.43 2.73
C THR A 70 -18.60 5.81 2.75
N ALA A 71 -19.93 5.88 2.87
CA ALA A 71 -20.63 7.16 2.93
C ALA A 71 -20.23 7.99 4.17
N GLU A 72 -19.84 7.30 5.25
CA GLU A 72 -19.42 7.87 6.52
C GLU A 72 -17.91 8.18 6.57
N GLY A 73 -17.15 7.84 5.53
CA GLY A 73 -15.69 8.03 5.43
C GLY A 73 -14.91 6.74 5.15
N PRO A 74 -13.56 6.79 5.19
CA PRO A 74 -12.74 5.61 5.00
C PRO A 74 -12.84 4.63 6.20
N GLN A 75 -12.99 3.34 5.91
CA GLN A 75 -13.03 2.25 6.89
C GLN A 75 -11.87 1.29 6.65
N GLY A 76 -11.07 1.01 7.68
CA GLY A 76 -10.01 -0.01 7.63
C GLY A 76 -10.58 -1.42 7.49
N LEU A 77 -9.90 -2.27 6.71
CA LEU A 77 -10.32 -3.66 6.45
C LEU A 77 -9.58 -4.69 7.30
N LEU A 78 -8.41 -4.35 7.84
CA LEU A 78 -7.56 -5.24 8.64
C LEU A 78 -7.89 -5.14 10.12
N THR A 79 -9.08 -5.56 10.51
CA THR A 79 -9.61 -5.40 11.88
C THR A 79 -9.13 -6.46 12.87
N ASP A 80 -8.55 -7.55 12.38
CA ASP A 80 -8.08 -8.71 13.14
C ASP A 80 -6.57 -8.69 13.41
N LYS A 81 -5.83 -7.74 12.83
CA LYS A 81 -4.37 -7.65 12.91
C LYS A 81 -3.91 -6.90 14.16
N LYS A 82 -2.84 -7.38 14.79
CA LYS A 82 -2.20 -6.70 15.93
C LYS A 82 -1.01 -5.87 15.45
N VAL A 83 -0.95 -4.61 15.86
CA VAL A 83 0.16 -3.68 15.60
C VAL A 83 0.97 -3.51 16.88
#